data_AF-A0AAF0KG51-F1
#
_entry.id   AF-A0AAF0KG51-F1
#
_cell.length_a   1.000
_cell.length_b   1.000
_cell.length_c   1.000
_cell.angle_alpha   90.00
_cell.angle_beta   90.00
_cell.angle_gamma   90.00
#
_symmetry.space_group_name_H-M   'P 1'
#
loop_
_entity.id
_entity.type
_entity.pdbx_description
1 polymer ?
#
loop_
_entity_poly.entity_id
_entity_poly.type
_entity_poly.pdbx_seq_one_letter_code
_entity_poly.pdbx_strand_id
1 'polypeptide(L)'
;MTDSMQVENYRNLDLSPNGEVVKNLLNGVASETEDTQIRLTDHIGELPANLTPFMASWYRTNISGLRGQALDAVATVLGTNNDQKGTRGVFLERSISVEQDRRIEQKRQAEKSSREKRAADYDRYDSAKVEHGKAKEDYNELRARHGREAHPTPMWYYPALMIIGVFEALINFESFSAIKAFTPAIALGVTLIVAVALAYASHLHGTVIRQLESRFGAHRKDGDRASSFWMLGIGFLLLSAVLSLVWYARNSLLAEQILENSVIGGEAPSALFMIGGSMIGNVIVWLLGVAIAFFAHDEDHNYPGALKHKQASEKKMYALHERINNPLKREFEKIDATCEKEISQARNKHASMSSDKDFASGRALLARVGEQDSKVIAALELYRMQLTSALRGKRTEFEVQSELDSAEDEKLNPTQYAARPLILKHI
;
A
#
# COMPACT_ATOMS: atom_id res chain seq x y z
N MET A 1 -58.66 -14.74 8.62
CA MET A 1 -58.89 -15.34 7.27
C MET A 1 -58.12 -14.60 6.18
N THR A 2 -57.87 -13.31 6.31
CA THR A 2 -57.11 -12.48 5.35
C THR A 2 -55.67 -12.94 5.13
N ASP A 3 -54.97 -13.34 6.19
CA ASP A 3 -53.51 -13.56 6.14
C ASP A 3 -53.13 -14.86 5.41
N SER A 4 -53.90 -15.93 5.65
CA SER A 4 -53.77 -17.19 4.91
C SER A 4 -54.05 -17.01 3.42
N MET A 5 -55.01 -16.14 3.06
CA MET A 5 -55.35 -15.88 1.66
C MET A 5 -54.21 -15.18 0.92
N GLN A 6 -53.50 -14.25 1.56
CA GLN A 6 -52.34 -13.57 0.95
C GLN A 6 -51.19 -14.54 0.66
N VAL A 7 -50.92 -15.47 1.57
CA VAL A 7 -49.92 -16.54 1.35
C VAL A 7 -50.34 -17.46 0.21
N GLU A 8 -51.60 -17.90 0.17
CA GLU A 8 -52.08 -18.79 -0.91
C GLU A 8 -52.10 -18.07 -2.27
N ASN A 9 -52.41 -16.76 -2.33
CA ASN A 9 -52.32 -15.98 -3.56
C ASN A 9 -50.90 -16.00 -4.16
N TYR A 10 -49.87 -15.87 -3.32
CA TYR A 10 -48.48 -15.97 -3.78
C TYR A 10 -48.12 -17.40 -4.24
N ARG A 11 -48.61 -18.42 -3.53
CA ARG A 11 -48.37 -19.84 -3.87
C ARG A 11 -49.05 -20.29 -5.15
N ASN A 12 -50.20 -19.70 -5.48
CA ASN A 12 -50.95 -19.98 -6.69
C ASN A 12 -50.29 -19.42 -7.96
N LEU A 13 -49.20 -18.64 -7.82
CA LEU A 13 -48.42 -18.19 -8.96
C LEU A 13 -47.77 -19.39 -9.67
N ASP A 14 -48.06 -19.56 -10.95
CA ASP A 14 -47.47 -20.63 -11.77
C ASP A 14 -46.03 -20.27 -12.17
N LEU A 15 -45.10 -20.78 -11.36
CA LEU A 15 -43.65 -20.69 -11.59
C LEU A 15 -43.08 -21.98 -12.19
N SER A 16 -43.92 -22.82 -12.81
CA SER A 16 -43.42 -23.98 -13.54
C SER A 16 -42.60 -23.53 -14.77
N PRO A 17 -41.63 -24.33 -15.26
CA PRO A 17 -40.82 -23.95 -16.43
C PRO A 17 -41.63 -23.61 -17.69
N ASN A 18 -42.85 -24.15 -17.80
CA ASN A 18 -43.76 -23.91 -18.92
C ASN A 18 -44.82 -22.84 -18.63
N GLY A 19 -44.87 -22.33 -17.39
CA GLY A 19 -45.79 -21.29 -16.97
C GLY A 19 -45.54 -19.98 -17.69
N GLU A 20 -46.59 -19.20 -17.90
CA GLU A 20 -46.53 -17.93 -18.62
C GLU A 20 -45.55 -16.94 -17.97
N VAL A 21 -45.53 -16.90 -16.64
CA VAL A 21 -44.66 -16.01 -15.86
C VAL A 21 -43.17 -16.32 -16.11
N VAL A 22 -42.79 -17.60 -16.16
CA VAL A 22 -41.39 -18.02 -16.41
C VAL A 22 -41.04 -17.87 -17.88
N LYS A 23 -41.96 -18.16 -18.81
CA LYS A 23 -41.74 -17.88 -20.24
C LYS A 23 -41.44 -16.40 -20.49
N ASN A 24 -42.18 -15.51 -19.82
CA ASN A 24 -41.94 -14.08 -19.90
C ASN A 24 -40.56 -13.69 -19.36
N LEU A 25 -40.06 -14.35 -18.31
CA LEU A 25 -38.68 -14.20 -17.85
C LEU A 25 -37.69 -14.64 -18.95
N LEU A 26 -37.83 -15.85 -19.46
CA LEU A 26 -36.88 -16.43 -20.43
C LEU A 26 -36.84 -15.69 -21.77
N ASN A 27 -37.93 -15.06 -22.20
CA ASN A 27 -37.97 -14.24 -23.40
C ASN A 27 -37.01 -13.03 -23.35
N GLY A 28 -36.63 -12.58 -22.15
CA GLY A 28 -35.66 -11.48 -21.97
C GLY A 28 -34.20 -11.84 -22.21
N VAL A 29 -33.87 -13.14 -22.30
CA VAL A 29 -32.49 -13.57 -22.51
C VAL A 29 -31.92 -12.97 -23.79
N ALA A 30 -32.70 -12.94 -24.88
CA ALA A 30 -32.24 -12.41 -26.15
C ALA A 30 -31.83 -10.93 -26.04
N SER A 31 -32.61 -10.11 -25.34
CA SER A 31 -32.33 -8.69 -25.17
C SER A 31 -31.05 -8.40 -24.39
N GLU A 32 -30.75 -9.15 -23.33
CA GLU A 32 -29.54 -8.90 -22.53
C GLU A 32 -28.27 -9.46 -23.17
N THR A 33 -28.37 -10.32 -24.19
CA THR A 33 -27.19 -10.87 -24.87
C THR A 33 -26.50 -9.88 -25.82
N GLU A 34 -27.15 -8.78 -26.14
CA GLU A 34 -26.60 -7.69 -26.96
C GLU A 34 -25.73 -6.74 -26.13
N ASP A 35 -25.92 -6.73 -24.80
CA ASP A 35 -25.18 -5.84 -23.90
C ASP A 35 -23.74 -6.33 -23.68
N THR A 36 -22.80 -5.38 -23.78
CA THR A 36 -21.38 -5.61 -23.44
C THR A 36 -21.13 -5.52 -21.93
N GLN A 37 -22.02 -4.86 -21.21
CA GLN A 37 -21.86 -4.52 -19.80
C GLN A 37 -23.22 -4.56 -19.12
N ILE A 38 -23.39 -5.50 -18.18
CA ILE A 38 -24.66 -5.75 -17.49
C ILE A 38 -24.46 -5.42 -16.01
N ARG A 39 -25.06 -4.32 -15.57
CA ARG A 39 -25.01 -3.93 -14.15
C ARG A 39 -26.01 -4.74 -13.33
N LEU A 40 -25.51 -5.41 -12.29
CA LEU A 40 -26.33 -6.21 -11.40
C LEU A 40 -26.94 -5.37 -10.28
N THR A 41 -28.05 -5.85 -9.73
CA THR A 41 -28.66 -5.26 -8.55
C THR A 41 -27.75 -5.34 -7.33
N ASP A 42 -27.79 -4.28 -6.53
CA ASP A 42 -26.98 -4.09 -5.33
C ASP A 42 -27.40 -5.03 -4.18
N HIS A 43 -26.49 -5.23 -3.23
CA HIS A 43 -26.72 -5.89 -1.96
C HIS A 43 -27.72 -5.14 -1.08
N ILE A 44 -27.86 -3.83 -1.26
CA ILE A 44 -28.81 -2.96 -0.53
C ILE A 44 -30.02 -2.62 -1.40
N GLY A 45 -31.20 -2.47 -0.79
CA GLY A 45 -32.43 -2.08 -1.47
C GLY A 45 -33.51 -3.15 -1.48
N GLU A 46 -34.62 -2.89 -2.17
CA GLU A 46 -35.82 -3.76 -2.16
C GLU A 46 -35.66 -5.04 -2.99
N LEU A 47 -34.73 -5.04 -3.95
CA LEU A 47 -34.52 -6.16 -4.86
C LEU A 47 -33.48 -7.15 -4.31
N PRO A 48 -33.60 -8.43 -4.66
CA PRO A 48 -32.52 -9.41 -4.46
C PRO A 48 -31.22 -8.92 -5.12
N ALA A 49 -30.09 -9.25 -4.51
CA ALA A 49 -28.77 -8.94 -5.08
C ALA A 49 -28.47 -9.82 -6.30
N ASN A 50 -27.56 -9.35 -7.17
CA ASN A 50 -27.03 -10.10 -8.32
C ASN A 50 -28.06 -10.41 -9.44
N LEU A 51 -29.17 -9.67 -9.51
CA LEU A 51 -30.11 -9.76 -10.62
C LEU A 51 -29.67 -8.87 -11.77
N THR A 52 -29.80 -9.35 -13.00
CA THR A 52 -29.66 -8.49 -14.19
C THR A 52 -30.82 -7.49 -14.28
N PRO A 53 -30.72 -6.42 -15.08
CA PRO A 53 -31.81 -5.46 -15.25
C PRO A 53 -33.14 -6.10 -15.65
N PHE A 54 -33.13 -7.10 -16.53
CA PHE A 54 -34.34 -7.80 -16.96
C PHE A 54 -34.89 -8.69 -15.83
N MET A 55 -34.05 -9.48 -15.14
CA MET A 55 -34.46 -10.26 -13.98
C MET A 55 -35.08 -9.36 -12.89
N ALA A 56 -34.44 -8.22 -12.62
CA ALA A 56 -34.90 -7.25 -11.64
C ALA A 56 -36.28 -6.68 -11.99
N SER A 57 -36.48 -6.32 -13.26
CA SER A 57 -37.77 -5.86 -13.78
C SER A 57 -38.83 -6.95 -13.66
N TRP A 58 -38.53 -8.17 -14.10
CA TRP A 58 -39.44 -9.31 -14.00
C TRP A 58 -39.84 -9.60 -12.55
N TYR A 59 -38.86 -9.59 -11.63
CA TYR A 59 -39.09 -9.83 -10.21
C TYR A 59 -40.00 -8.75 -9.61
N ARG A 60 -39.76 -7.47 -9.94
CA ARG A 60 -40.59 -6.36 -9.47
C ARG A 60 -42.03 -6.46 -9.98
N THR A 61 -42.23 -6.86 -11.23
CA THR A 61 -43.56 -6.94 -11.83
C THR A 61 -44.35 -8.14 -11.31
N ASN A 62 -43.71 -9.30 -11.19
CA ASN A 62 -44.44 -10.56 -10.99
C ASN A 62 -44.34 -11.12 -9.57
N ILE A 63 -43.26 -10.80 -8.84
CA ILE A 63 -42.94 -11.45 -7.56
C ILE A 63 -43.06 -10.49 -6.38
N SER A 64 -42.42 -9.32 -6.45
CA SER A 64 -42.18 -8.48 -5.25
C SER A 64 -43.47 -8.08 -4.53
N GLY A 65 -44.52 -7.71 -5.27
CA GLY A 65 -45.80 -7.30 -4.69
C GLY A 65 -46.52 -8.43 -3.95
N LEU A 66 -46.71 -9.58 -4.62
CA LEU A 66 -47.39 -10.74 -4.03
C LEU A 66 -46.59 -11.35 -2.87
N ARG A 67 -45.27 -11.45 -3.04
CA ARG A 67 -44.37 -11.94 -2.01
C ARG A 67 -44.34 -11.00 -0.79
N GLY A 68 -44.30 -9.69 -1.02
CA GLY A 68 -44.34 -8.69 0.05
C GLY A 68 -45.60 -8.82 0.91
N GLN A 69 -46.77 -8.96 0.28
CA GLN A 69 -48.04 -9.19 0.97
C GLN A 69 -48.03 -10.51 1.77
N ALA A 70 -47.52 -11.60 1.18
CA ALA A 70 -47.41 -12.88 1.88
C ALA A 70 -46.47 -12.80 3.10
N LEU A 71 -45.34 -12.10 2.98
CA LEU A 71 -44.40 -11.89 4.08
C LEU A 71 -44.97 -10.95 5.16
N ASP A 72 -45.77 -9.95 4.79
CA ASP A 72 -46.45 -9.08 5.74
C ASP A 72 -47.58 -9.82 6.49
N ALA A 73 -48.29 -10.74 5.83
CA ALA A 73 -49.21 -11.68 6.49
C ALA A 73 -48.47 -12.56 7.51
N VAL A 74 -47.35 -13.15 7.12
CA VAL A 74 -46.50 -13.95 8.03
C VAL A 74 -45.99 -13.10 9.20
N ALA A 75 -45.51 -11.88 8.93
CA ALA A 75 -45.04 -10.94 9.94
C ALA A 75 -46.16 -10.54 10.90
N THR A 76 -47.39 -10.38 10.40
CA THR A 76 -48.56 -10.09 11.22
C THR A 76 -48.79 -11.23 12.19
N VAL A 77 -48.90 -12.47 11.71
CA VAL A 77 -49.14 -13.66 12.56
C VAL A 77 -48.01 -13.89 13.57
N LEU A 78 -46.75 -13.74 13.14
CA LEU A 78 -45.59 -13.86 14.02
C LEU A 78 -45.47 -12.69 15.01
N GLY A 79 -46.03 -11.53 14.69
CA GLY A 79 -45.98 -10.31 15.50
C GLY A 79 -47.17 -10.12 16.44
N THR A 80 -48.29 -10.81 16.22
CA THR A 80 -49.55 -10.65 16.98
C THR A 80 -49.56 -11.24 18.39
N ASN A 81 -48.49 -11.90 18.84
CA ASN A 81 -48.35 -12.38 20.22
C ASN A 81 -47.36 -11.48 20.98
N ASN A 82 -47.62 -10.92 22.17
CA ASN A 82 -48.74 -11.07 23.12
C ASN A 82 -48.74 -9.84 24.07
N ASP A 83 -49.69 -8.91 23.94
CA ASP A 83 -49.79 -7.72 24.82
C ASP A 83 -49.96 -8.09 26.31
N GLN A 84 -50.43 -9.31 26.62
CA GLN A 84 -50.55 -9.80 28.00
C GLN A 84 -49.21 -10.26 28.61
N LYS A 85 -48.19 -10.57 27.80
CA LYS A 85 -46.85 -10.98 28.25
C LYS A 85 -45.77 -9.92 27.99
N GLY A 86 -46.16 -8.74 27.49
CA GLY A 86 -45.25 -7.62 27.22
C GLY A 86 -44.14 -7.90 26.20
N THR A 87 -44.21 -9.01 25.47
CA THR A 87 -43.16 -9.43 24.53
C THR A 87 -43.77 -9.50 23.14
N ARG A 88 -43.37 -8.58 22.25
CA ARG A 88 -43.79 -8.55 20.84
C ARG A 88 -42.98 -9.57 20.05
N GLY A 89 -43.67 -10.35 19.22
CA GLY A 89 -43.01 -11.34 18.38
C GLY A 89 -42.07 -10.76 17.31
N VAL A 90 -41.07 -11.56 16.94
CA VAL A 90 -40.01 -11.16 16.01
C VAL A 90 -39.97 -12.12 14.83
N PHE A 91 -40.11 -11.57 13.62
CA PHE A 91 -39.83 -12.29 12.38
C PHE A 91 -38.31 -12.31 12.14
N LEU A 92 -37.65 -13.34 12.68
CA LEU A 92 -36.19 -13.44 12.79
C LEU A 92 -35.46 -13.24 11.45
N GLU A 93 -35.87 -13.98 10.43
CA GLU A 93 -35.29 -13.94 9.08
C GLU A 93 -35.27 -12.53 8.50
N ARG A 94 -36.43 -11.85 8.54
CA ARG A 94 -36.56 -10.46 8.10
C ARG A 94 -35.71 -9.52 8.95
N SER A 95 -35.67 -9.71 10.27
CA SER A 95 -34.83 -8.90 11.17
C SER A 95 -33.33 -9.07 10.88
N ILE A 96 -32.85 -10.30 10.66
CA ILE A 96 -31.45 -10.56 10.32
C ILE A 96 -31.09 -9.87 9.00
N SER A 97 -31.91 -10.06 7.96
CA SER A 97 -31.68 -9.44 6.66
C SER A 97 -31.68 -7.91 6.74
N VAL A 98 -32.61 -7.30 7.50
CA VAL A 98 -32.66 -5.84 7.70
C VAL A 98 -31.42 -5.34 8.45
N GLU A 99 -30.97 -6.06 9.48
CA GLU A 99 -29.76 -5.68 10.23
C GLU A 99 -28.48 -5.83 9.41
N GLN A 100 -28.42 -6.81 8.50
CA GLN A 100 -27.32 -6.97 7.55
C GLN A 100 -27.30 -5.85 6.51
N ASP A 101 -28.45 -5.51 5.92
CA ASP A 101 -28.56 -4.37 4.98
C ASP A 101 -28.18 -3.06 5.67
N ARG A 102 -28.67 -2.84 6.90
CA ARG A 102 -28.34 -1.67 7.72
C ARG A 102 -26.84 -1.59 8.02
N ARG A 103 -26.19 -2.73 8.30
CA ARG A 103 -24.74 -2.81 8.52
C ARG A 103 -23.97 -2.35 7.29
N ILE A 104 -24.31 -2.84 6.10
CA ILE A 104 -23.62 -2.45 4.85
C ILE A 104 -23.86 -0.96 4.57
N GLU A 105 -25.10 -0.48 4.70
CA GLU A 105 -25.44 0.93 4.50
C GLU A 105 -24.67 1.85 5.46
N GLN A 106 -24.61 1.50 6.75
CA GLN A 106 -23.84 2.26 7.74
C GLN A 106 -22.34 2.28 7.41
N LYS A 107 -21.79 1.19 6.88
CA LYS A 107 -20.39 1.17 6.44
C LYS A 107 -20.13 2.09 5.25
N ARG A 108 -21.03 2.08 4.24
CA ARG A 108 -20.95 3.01 3.09
C ARG A 108 -21.05 4.46 3.55
N GLN A 109 -22.02 4.76 4.40
CA GLN A 109 -22.19 6.10 4.97
C GLN A 109 -20.98 6.54 5.79
N ALA A 110 -20.41 5.65 6.61
CA ALA A 110 -19.19 5.94 7.39
C ALA A 110 -18.01 6.24 6.46
N GLU A 111 -17.86 5.50 5.37
CA GLU A 111 -16.81 5.73 4.38
C GLU A 111 -17.00 7.08 3.65
N LYS A 112 -18.21 7.35 3.16
CA LYS A 112 -18.56 8.61 2.50
C LYS A 112 -18.34 9.80 3.43
N SER A 113 -18.83 9.72 4.67
CA SER A 113 -18.60 10.69 5.74
C SER A 113 -17.11 10.86 6.05
N SER A 114 -16.32 9.78 6.05
CA SER A 114 -14.87 9.82 6.25
C SER A 114 -14.18 10.56 5.11
N ARG A 115 -14.55 10.28 3.85
CA ARG A 115 -14.05 10.99 2.66
C ARG A 115 -14.38 12.47 2.69
N GLU A 116 -15.63 12.82 3.00
CA GLU A 116 -16.07 14.21 3.09
C GLU A 116 -15.34 14.97 4.21
N LYS A 117 -15.26 14.38 5.42
CA LYS A 117 -14.60 15.02 6.58
C LYS A 117 -13.09 15.10 6.45
N ARG A 118 -12.48 14.18 5.68
CA ARG A 118 -11.03 14.03 5.55
C ARG A 118 -10.55 14.19 4.12
N ALA A 119 -11.26 14.97 3.31
CA ALA A 119 -10.94 15.18 1.90
C ALA A 119 -9.45 15.51 1.69
N ALA A 120 -8.90 16.42 2.51
CA ALA A 120 -7.49 16.79 2.45
C ALA A 120 -6.51 15.63 2.75
N ASP A 121 -6.86 14.68 3.62
CA ASP A 121 -6.01 13.51 3.87
C ASP A 121 -6.08 12.51 2.70
N TYR A 122 -7.25 12.35 2.07
CA TYR A 122 -7.40 11.57 0.84
C TYR A 122 -6.63 12.20 -0.33
N ASP A 123 -6.73 13.50 -0.55
CA ASP A 123 -5.96 14.22 -1.58
C ASP A 123 -4.44 14.06 -1.38
N ARG A 124 -3.99 14.11 -0.11
CA ARG A 124 -2.59 13.85 0.25
C ARG A 124 -2.19 12.40 -0.01
N TYR A 125 -3.08 11.45 0.27
CA TYR A 125 -2.85 10.04 -0.02
C TYR A 125 -2.73 9.79 -1.51
N ASP A 126 -3.65 10.34 -2.33
CA ASP A 126 -3.61 10.21 -3.78
C ASP A 126 -2.37 10.85 -4.38
N SER A 127 -1.98 12.03 -3.88
CA SER A 127 -0.71 12.67 -4.24
C SER A 127 0.50 11.79 -3.88
N ALA A 128 0.51 11.20 -2.68
CA ALA A 128 1.58 10.30 -2.23
C ALA A 128 1.61 8.98 -3.03
N LYS A 129 0.44 8.48 -3.48
CA LYS A 129 0.32 7.30 -4.35
C LYS A 129 0.91 7.58 -5.73
N VAL A 130 0.64 8.74 -6.31
CA VAL A 130 1.25 9.18 -7.58
C VAL A 130 2.75 9.37 -7.43
N GLU A 131 3.20 10.03 -6.36
CA GLU A 131 4.62 10.22 -6.04
C GLU A 131 5.34 8.86 -5.90
N HIS A 132 4.76 7.92 -5.16
CA HIS A 132 5.28 6.56 -5.02
C HIS A 132 5.31 5.80 -6.36
N GLY A 133 4.26 5.94 -7.18
CA GLY A 133 4.20 5.36 -8.53
C GLY A 133 5.39 5.80 -9.39
N LYS A 134 5.63 7.10 -9.47
CA LYS A 134 6.78 7.68 -10.20
C LYS A 134 8.12 7.20 -9.62
N ALA A 135 8.29 7.28 -8.30
CA ALA A 135 9.53 6.85 -7.65
C ALA A 135 9.83 5.34 -7.87
N LYS A 136 8.78 4.52 -7.94
CA LYS A 136 8.87 3.09 -8.25
C LYS A 136 9.24 2.85 -9.70
N GLU A 137 8.64 3.59 -10.64
CA GLU A 137 8.97 3.53 -12.06
C GLU A 137 10.43 3.92 -12.30
N ASP A 138 10.87 5.07 -11.77
CA ASP A 138 12.25 5.55 -11.87
C ASP A 138 13.26 4.51 -11.35
N TYR A 139 12.98 3.92 -10.18
CA TYR A 139 13.80 2.87 -9.59
C TYR A 139 13.80 1.59 -10.45
N ASN A 140 12.64 1.18 -10.97
CA ASN A 140 12.52 -0.03 -11.78
C ASN A 140 13.21 0.14 -13.13
N GLU A 141 13.20 1.33 -13.74
CA GLU A 141 13.94 1.63 -14.96
C GLU A 141 15.46 1.50 -14.71
N LEU A 142 15.96 2.04 -13.60
CA LEU A 142 17.36 1.88 -13.21
C LEU A 142 17.71 0.42 -12.91
N ARG A 143 16.82 -0.30 -12.22
CA ARG A 143 16.99 -1.74 -11.95
C ARG A 143 17.04 -2.57 -13.23
N ALA A 144 16.17 -2.27 -14.19
CA ALA A 144 16.13 -2.95 -15.48
C ALA A 144 17.40 -2.68 -16.30
N ARG A 145 17.91 -1.45 -16.29
CA ARG A 145 19.15 -1.08 -16.97
C ARG A 145 20.38 -1.77 -16.38
N HIS A 146 20.47 -1.86 -15.05
CA HIS A 146 21.65 -2.40 -14.36
C HIS A 146 21.58 -3.92 -14.13
N GLY A 147 20.39 -4.53 -14.21
CA GLY A 147 20.21 -5.97 -13.98
C GLY A 147 20.50 -6.43 -12.53
N ARG A 148 20.64 -5.49 -11.60
CA ARG A 148 20.94 -5.72 -10.18
C ARG A 148 20.14 -4.77 -9.29
N GLU A 149 20.25 -4.91 -7.98
CA GLU A 149 19.70 -3.95 -7.01
C GLU A 149 20.70 -2.81 -6.73
N ALA A 150 20.20 -1.70 -6.19
CA ALA A 150 21.04 -0.57 -5.80
C ALA A 150 21.85 -0.89 -4.54
N HIS A 151 23.11 -0.46 -4.50
CA HIS A 151 23.98 -0.58 -3.33
C HIS A 151 23.99 0.74 -2.55
N PRO A 152 23.17 0.88 -1.49
CA PRO A 152 23.27 2.05 -0.63
C PRO A 152 24.62 2.08 0.08
N THR A 153 25.16 3.29 0.30
CA THR A 153 26.40 3.46 1.07
C THR A 153 26.26 2.77 2.43
N PRO A 154 27.09 1.77 2.74
CA PRO A 154 26.91 0.97 3.93
C PRO A 154 27.31 1.74 5.18
N MET A 155 26.68 1.45 6.32
CA MET A 155 26.93 2.17 7.57
C MET A 155 28.38 2.03 8.08
N TRP A 156 29.07 0.93 7.75
CA TRP A 156 30.48 0.72 8.12
C TRP A 156 31.45 1.70 7.44
N TYR A 157 31.02 2.37 6.36
CA TYR A 157 31.85 3.31 5.62
C TYR A 157 32.35 4.48 6.48
N TYR A 158 31.46 5.05 7.30
CA TYR A 158 31.80 6.21 8.15
C TYR A 158 32.87 5.91 9.20
N PRO A 159 32.79 4.83 10.00
CA PRO A 159 33.88 4.49 10.93
C PRO A 159 35.17 4.09 10.20
N ALA A 160 35.11 3.49 9.01
CA ALA A 160 36.31 3.18 8.23
C ALA A 160 37.08 4.45 7.81
N LEU A 161 36.36 5.50 7.37
CA LEU A 161 36.97 6.81 7.11
C LEU A 161 37.55 7.46 8.37
N MET A 162 36.86 7.34 9.51
CA MET A 162 37.35 7.86 10.78
C MET A 162 38.68 7.22 11.17
N ILE A 163 38.81 5.90 11.03
CA ILE A 163 40.04 5.16 11.34
C ILE A 163 41.20 5.67 10.47
N ILE A 164 40.97 5.87 9.16
CA ILE A 164 41.97 6.46 8.27
C ILE A 164 42.40 7.85 8.76
N GLY A 165 41.44 8.70 9.14
CA GLY A 165 41.73 10.01 9.69
C GLY A 165 42.56 9.95 10.99
N VAL A 166 42.33 8.97 11.85
CA VAL A 166 43.13 8.77 13.07
C VAL A 166 44.57 8.37 12.72
N PHE A 167 44.78 7.43 11.79
CA PHE A 167 46.13 7.06 11.35
C PHE A 167 46.86 8.24 10.71
N GLU A 168 46.16 9.01 9.88
CA GLU A 168 46.69 10.23 9.28
C GLU A 168 47.09 11.26 10.34
N ALA A 169 46.26 11.42 11.38
CA ALA A 169 46.58 12.32 12.48
C ALA A 169 47.85 11.87 13.22
N LEU A 170 47.98 10.57 13.50
CA LEU A 170 49.17 10.02 14.17
C LEU A 170 50.45 10.20 13.34
N ILE A 171 50.37 10.02 12.02
CA ILE A 171 51.52 10.17 11.10
C ILE A 171 52.01 11.62 11.05
N ASN A 172 51.11 12.60 11.12
CA ASN A 172 51.46 14.00 10.93
C ASN A 172 51.64 14.80 12.22
N PHE A 173 51.10 14.32 13.35
CA PHE A 173 51.12 15.07 14.60
C PHE A 173 52.55 15.43 15.04
N GLU A 174 53.48 14.49 14.94
CA GLU A 174 54.89 14.70 15.28
C GLU A 174 55.49 15.86 14.48
N SER A 175 55.29 15.85 13.16
CA SER A 175 55.79 16.90 12.26
C SER A 175 55.21 18.28 12.59
N PHE A 176 53.93 18.35 12.94
CA PHE A 176 53.30 19.62 13.33
C PHE A 176 53.71 20.09 14.72
N SER A 177 53.94 19.16 15.65
CA SER A 177 54.37 19.48 17.03
C SER A 177 55.81 20.01 17.10
N ALA A 178 56.64 19.66 16.11
CA ALA A 178 58.02 20.14 16.00
C ALA A 178 58.11 21.60 15.52
N ILE A 179 57.04 22.19 14.99
CA ILE A 179 57.04 23.60 14.56
C ILE A 179 57.04 24.48 15.81
N LYS A 180 58.16 25.17 16.09
CA LYS A 180 58.32 26.06 17.26
C LYS A 180 57.23 27.12 17.41
N ALA A 181 56.66 27.59 16.31
CA ALA A 181 55.58 28.56 16.32
C ALA A 181 54.23 27.98 16.78
N PHE A 182 54.08 26.65 16.81
CA PHE A 182 52.83 25.98 17.16
C PHE A 182 52.85 25.55 18.62
N THR A 183 51.80 25.93 19.36
CA THR A 183 51.51 25.30 20.65
C THR A 183 50.97 23.88 20.42
N PRO A 184 51.02 22.98 21.43
CA PRO A 184 50.48 21.63 21.29
C PRO A 184 49.01 21.60 20.84
N ALA A 185 48.22 22.59 21.28
CA ALA A 185 46.82 22.73 20.86
C ALA A 185 46.69 23.12 19.38
N ILE A 186 47.54 24.03 18.88
CA ILE A 186 47.56 24.43 17.47
C ILE A 186 48.01 23.24 16.61
N ALA A 187 49.05 22.53 17.01
CA ALA A 187 49.53 21.34 16.31
C ALA A 187 48.44 20.26 16.19
N LEU A 188 47.72 19.97 17.29
CA LEU A 188 46.59 19.03 17.28
C LEU A 188 45.46 19.51 16.37
N GLY A 189 45.09 20.78 16.45
CA GLY A 189 44.03 21.37 15.62
C GLY A 189 44.34 21.29 14.12
N VAL A 190 45.56 21.68 13.73
CA VAL A 190 46.03 21.59 12.34
C VAL A 190 46.06 20.13 11.86
N THR A 191 46.53 19.21 12.71
CA THR A 191 46.56 17.78 12.42
C THR A 191 45.16 17.22 12.13
N LEU A 192 44.16 17.60 12.95
CA LEU A 192 42.77 17.17 12.74
C LEU A 192 42.18 17.74 11.45
N ILE A 193 42.45 19.01 11.15
CA ILE A 193 42.02 19.65 9.90
C ILE A 193 42.62 18.92 8.69
N VAL A 194 43.91 18.58 8.75
CA VAL A 194 44.61 17.80 7.72
C VAL A 194 43.97 16.43 7.55
N ALA A 195 43.73 15.71 8.64
CA ALA A 195 43.09 14.38 8.60
C ALA A 195 41.69 14.42 7.96
N VAL A 196 40.86 15.41 8.33
CA VAL A 196 39.52 15.59 7.76
C VAL A 196 39.59 15.97 6.28
N ALA A 197 40.48 16.90 5.92
CA ALA A 197 40.66 17.34 4.53
C ALA A 197 41.15 16.18 3.64
N LEU A 198 42.08 15.36 4.12
CA LEU A 198 42.55 14.19 3.41
C LEU A 198 41.44 13.14 3.25
N ALA A 199 40.72 12.82 4.33
CA ALA A 199 39.61 11.87 4.29
C ALA A 199 38.50 12.33 3.32
N TYR A 200 38.20 13.63 3.29
CA TYR A 200 37.22 14.19 2.37
C TYR A 200 37.72 14.18 0.91
N ALA A 201 38.99 14.51 0.67
CA ALA A 201 39.60 14.37 -0.65
C ALA A 201 39.57 12.92 -1.15
N SER A 202 39.88 11.95 -0.28
CA SER A 202 39.76 10.52 -0.56
C SER A 202 38.33 10.11 -0.91
N HIS A 203 37.33 10.59 -0.15
CA HIS A 203 35.91 10.36 -0.43
C HIS A 203 35.52 10.87 -1.82
N LEU A 204 35.87 12.12 -2.16
CA LEU A 204 35.54 12.72 -3.45
C LEU A 204 36.17 11.96 -4.61
N HIS A 205 37.48 11.68 -4.54
CA HIS A 205 38.18 10.95 -5.58
C HIS A 205 37.64 9.53 -5.75
N GLY A 206 37.49 8.75 -4.66
CA GLY A 206 36.99 7.38 -4.75
C GLY A 206 35.56 7.29 -5.28
N THR A 207 34.69 8.21 -4.85
CA THR A 207 33.30 8.28 -5.33
C THR A 207 33.25 8.61 -6.82
N VAL A 208 34.01 9.61 -7.28
CA VAL A 208 34.01 9.99 -8.70
C VAL A 208 34.65 8.89 -9.57
N ILE A 209 35.73 8.25 -9.12
CA ILE A 209 36.38 7.15 -9.83
C ILE A 209 35.40 5.97 -9.98
N ARG A 210 34.69 5.61 -8.91
CA ARG A 210 33.67 4.55 -8.95
C ARG A 210 32.54 4.88 -9.91
N GLN A 211 32.18 6.15 -9.99
CA GLN A 211 31.03 6.66 -10.73
C GLN A 211 31.40 7.29 -12.08
N LEU A 212 32.58 6.98 -12.61
CA LEU A 212 33.15 7.69 -13.75
C LEU A 212 32.27 7.57 -14.99
N GLU A 213 31.80 6.36 -15.30
CA GLU A 213 30.87 6.10 -16.41
C GLU A 213 29.52 6.81 -16.20
N SER A 214 28.94 6.71 -15.00
CA SER A 214 27.63 7.30 -14.73
C SER A 214 27.65 8.83 -14.71
N ARG A 215 28.78 9.45 -14.33
CA ARG A 215 28.96 10.90 -14.23
C ARG A 215 29.41 11.56 -15.54
N PHE A 216 30.29 10.90 -16.30
CA PHE A 216 30.90 11.47 -17.50
C PHE A 216 30.41 10.85 -18.82
N GLY A 217 29.58 9.81 -18.79
CA GLY A 217 29.10 9.13 -20.00
C GLY A 217 28.43 10.07 -21.03
N ALA A 218 28.52 9.71 -22.31
CA ALA A 218 28.12 10.55 -23.46
C ALA A 218 26.67 11.07 -23.38
N HIS A 219 25.77 10.29 -22.77
CA HIS A 219 24.35 10.58 -22.56
C HIS A 219 24.02 11.62 -21.46
N ARG A 220 25.00 12.12 -20.69
CA ARG A 220 24.75 13.06 -19.58
C ARG A 220 24.77 14.52 -20.03
N LYS A 221 23.97 15.35 -19.34
CA LYS A 221 23.93 16.81 -19.55
C LYS A 221 25.25 17.45 -19.09
N ASP A 222 25.67 18.51 -19.78
CA ASP A 222 26.95 19.17 -19.49
C ASP A 222 27.03 19.77 -18.07
N GLY A 223 25.89 20.18 -17.50
CA GLY A 223 25.83 20.64 -16.10
C GLY A 223 26.20 19.55 -15.07
N ASP A 224 25.78 18.31 -15.29
CA ASP A 224 26.09 17.18 -14.40
C ASP A 224 27.58 16.81 -14.47
N ARG A 225 28.17 16.93 -15.67
CA ARG A 225 29.61 16.75 -15.89
C ARG A 225 30.42 17.85 -15.20
N ALA A 226 29.99 19.11 -15.34
CA ALA A 226 30.66 20.24 -14.69
C ALA A 226 30.70 20.08 -13.16
N SER A 227 29.58 19.68 -12.54
CA SER A 227 29.53 19.36 -11.10
C SER A 227 30.54 18.26 -10.73
N SER A 228 30.66 17.23 -11.57
CA SER A 228 31.62 16.14 -11.35
C SER A 228 33.08 16.58 -11.50
N PHE A 229 33.38 17.50 -12.42
CA PHE A 229 34.69 18.15 -12.50
C PHE A 229 34.98 19.02 -11.28
N TRP A 230 33.99 19.74 -10.75
CA TRP A 230 34.16 20.50 -9.51
C TRP A 230 34.49 19.61 -8.31
N MET A 231 33.84 18.44 -8.17
CA MET A 231 34.19 17.47 -7.12
C MET A 231 35.64 16.99 -7.23
N LEU A 232 36.12 16.69 -8.45
CA LEU A 232 37.53 16.36 -8.66
C LEU A 232 38.43 17.54 -8.32
N GLY A 233 38.11 18.75 -8.79
CA GLY A 233 38.88 19.96 -8.55
C GLY A 233 39.03 20.27 -7.06
N ILE A 234 37.93 20.17 -6.30
CA ILE A 234 37.95 20.33 -4.83
C ILE A 234 38.80 19.24 -4.18
N GLY A 235 38.65 17.98 -4.61
CA GLY A 235 39.47 16.87 -4.12
C GLY A 235 40.96 17.09 -4.34
N PHE A 236 41.36 17.53 -5.54
CA PHE A 236 42.76 17.84 -5.87
C PHE A 236 43.28 19.04 -5.11
N LEU A 237 42.46 20.09 -4.95
CA LEU A 237 42.83 21.28 -4.18
C LEU A 237 43.08 20.93 -2.70
N LEU A 238 42.19 20.15 -2.09
CA LEU A 238 42.34 19.70 -0.71
C LEU A 238 43.57 18.79 -0.54
N LEU A 239 43.76 17.83 -1.44
CA LEU A 239 44.93 16.96 -1.42
C LEU A 239 46.21 17.77 -1.55
N SER A 240 46.27 18.71 -2.50
CA SER A 240 47.45 19.56 -2.73
C SER A 240 47.74 20.47 -1.53
N ALA A 241 46.71 21.04 -0.90
CA ALA A 241 46.85 21.85 0.30
C ALA A 241 47.39 21.02 1.48
N VAL A 242 46.85 19.82 1.70
CA VAL A 242 47.33 18.90 2.74
C VAL A 242 48.78 18.50 2.50
N LEU A 243 49.11 18.04 1.29
CA LEU A 243 50.48 17.63 0.96
C LEU A 243 51.48 18.78 1.09
N SER A 244 51.09 19.99 0.70
CA SER A 244 51.94 21.19 0.85
C SER A 244 52.18 21.55 2.32
N LEU A 245 51.14 21.46 3.15
CA LEU A 245 51.23 21.77 4.58
C LEU A 245 52.08 20.73 5.34
N VAL A 246 51.89 19.45 5.02
CA VAL A 246 52.71 18.36 5.57
C VAL A 246 54.15 18.47 5.11
N TRP A 247 54.39 18.79 3.83
CA TRP A 247 55.74 19.04 3.31
C TRP A 247 56.42 20.20 4.05
N TYR A 248 55.71 21.31 4.26
CA TYR A 248 56.21 22.45 5.02
C TYR A 248 56.60 22.05 6.45
N ALA A 249 55.71 21.35 7.17
CA ALA A 249 55.95 20.91 8.54
C ALA A 249 57.17 19.97 8.65
N ARG A 250 57.34 19.07 7.68
CA ARG A 250 58.48 18.15 7.64
C ARG A 250 59.78 18.83 7.26
N ASN A 251 59.73 19.84 6.39
CA ASN A 251 60.92 20.63 6.05
C ASN A 251 61.41 21.44 7.26
N SER A 252 60.50 21.97 8.08
CA SER A 252 60.89 22.61 9.35
C SER A 252 61.52 21.62 10.33
N LEU A 253 60.96 20.41 10.47
CA LEU A 253 61.51 19.36 11.34
C LEU A 253 62.92 18.92 10.88
N LEU A 254 63.11 18.70 9.58
CA LEU A 254 64.41 18.34 9.01
C LEU A 254 65.46 19.44 9.24
N ALA A 255 65.09 20.71 9.05
CA ALA A 255 66.00 21.84 9.27
C ALA A 255 66.52 21.88 10.71
N GLU A 256 65.69 21.55 11.70
CA GLU A 256 66.11 21.47 13.10
C GLU A 256 67.06 20.30 13.35
N GLN A 257 66.77 19.12 12.79
CA GLN A 257 67.63 17.94 12.97
C GLN A 257 68.99 18.08 12.27
N ILE A 258 69.05 18.76 11.12
CA ILE A 258 70.32 19.09 10.47
C ILE A 258 71.16 20.02 11.35
N LEU A 259 70.53 21.05 11.94
CA LEU A 259 71.21 21.96 12.85
C LEU A 259 71.73 21.23 14.10
N GLU A 260 70.90 20.39 14.71
CA GLU A 260 71.27 19.58 15.88
C GLU A 260 72.44 18.64 15.57
N ASN A 261 72.37 17.88 14.47
CA ASN A 261 73.43 16.97 14.07
C ASN A 261 74.74 17.69 13.71
N SER A 262 74.66 18.92 13.16
CA SER A 262 75.84 19.74 12.90
C SER A 262 76.55 20.22 14.17
N VAL A 263 75.83 20.35 15.28
CA VAL A 263 76.37 20.76 16.59
C VAL A 263 76.91 19.56 17.37
N ILE A 264 76.27 18.40 17.26
CA ILE A 264 76.63 17.16 18.00
C ILE A 264 77.65 16.29 17.23
N GLY A 265 77.90 16.59 15.95
CA GLY A 265 78.88 15.90 15.11
C GLY A 265 78.37 14.59 14.49
N GLY A 266 77.05 14.44 14.35
CA GLY A 266 76.40 13.29 13.72
C GLY A 266 76.23 13.42 12.20
N GLU A 267 75.97 12.31 11.51
CA GLU A 267 75.61 12.33 10.09
C GLU A 267 74.23 12.98 9.90
N ALA A 268 74.10 13.84 8.88
CA ALA A 268 72.83 14.49 8.56
C ALA A 268 71.83 13.45 8.00
N PRO A 269 70.57 13.45 8.48
CA PRO A 269 69.56 12.53 7.97
C PRO A 269 69.26 12.80 6.49
N SER A 270 68.99 11.74 5.73
CA SER A 270 68.64 11.86 4.31
C SER A 270 67.28 12.54 4.15
N ALA A 271 67.31 13.77 3.61
CA ALA A 271 66.11 14.55 3.29
C ALA A 271 65.12 13.77 2.41
N LEU A 272 65.66 12.99 1.46
CA LEU A 272 64.88 12.13 0.57
C LEU A 272 64.11 11.06 1.35
N PHE A 273 64.74 10.42 2.33
CA PHE A 273 64.11 9.37 3.11
C PHE A 273 63.10 9.94 4.12
N MET A 274 63.47 11.02 4.80
CA MET A 274 62.65 11.62 5.84
C MET A 274 61.41 12.34 5.29
N ILE A 275 61.59 13.20 4.29
CA ILE A 275 60.47 13.93 3.66
C ILE A 275 59.78 13.01 2.65
N GLY A 276 60.53 12.36 1.77
CA GLY A 276 59.94 11.52 0.72
C GLY A 276 59.24 10.27 1.28
N GLY A 277 59.87 9.54 2.20
CA GLY A 277 59.29 8.33 2.79
C GLY A 277 58.02 8.60 3.58
N SER A 278 57.99 9.70 4.34
CA SER A 278 56.80 10.09 5.09
C SER A 278 55.70 10.63 4.17
N MET A 279 56.03 11.34 3.09
CA MET A 279 55.05 11.85 2.11
C MET A 279 54.37 10.71 1.36
N ILE A 280 55.13 9.64 1.06
CA ILE A 280 54.58 8.39 0.53
C ILE A 280 53.55 7.80 1.50
N GLY A 281 53.78 7.88 2.82
CA GLY A 281 52.81 7.48 3.85
C GLY A 281 51.45 8.17 3.69
N ASN A 282 51.42 9.50 3.60
CA ASN A 282 50.18 10.26 3.38
C ASN A 282 49.48 9.88 2.06
N VAL A 283 50.26 9.65 1.01
CA VAL A 283 49.72 9.21 -0.30
C VAL A 283 49.09 7.81 -0.19
N ILE A 284 49.71 6.88 0.55
CA ILE A 284 49.16 5.54 0.78
C ILE A 284 47.85 5.62 1.58
N VAL A 285 47.82 6.42 2.66
CA VAL A 285 46.62 6.63 3.47
C VAL A 285 45.49 7.23 2.63
N TRP A 286 45.82 8.21 1.78
CA TRP A 286 44.88 8.77 0.81
C TRP A 286 44.36 7.71 -0.16
N LEU A 287 45.24 6.93 -0.80
CA LEU A 287 44.86 5.85 -1.73
C LEU A 287 43.97 4.79 -1.06
N LEU A 288 44.25 4.43 0.19
CA LEU A 288 43.40 3.52 0.96
C LEU A 288 42.01 4.12 1.16
N GLY A 289 41.92 5.40 1.51
CA GLY A 289 40.63 6.10 1.60
C GLY A 289 39.87 6.14 0.27
N VAL A 290 40.59 6.36 -0.84
CA VAL A 290 40.02 6.31 -2.19
C VAL A 290 39.46 4.91 -2.49
N ALA A 291 40.22 3.87 -2.18
CA ALA A 291 39.79 2.48 -2.38
C ALA A 291 38.55 2.14 -1.53
N ILE A 292 38.52 2.54 -0.25
CA ILE A 292 37.34 2.35 0.61
C ILE A 292 36.12 3.08 0.05
N ALA A 293 36.27 4.34 -0.36
CA ALA A 293 35.20 5.10 -0.98
C ALA A 293 34.73 4.48 -2.30
N PHE A 294 35.65 3.93 -3.09
CA PHE A 294 35.33 3.23 -4.33
C PHE A 294 34.44 2.00 -4.09
N PHE A 295 34.77 1.15 -3.13
CA PHE A 295 33.98 -0.05 -2.82
C PHE A 295 32.69 0.25 -2.05
N ALA A 296 32.63 1.37 -1.32
CA ALA A 296 31.46 1.73 -0.53
C ALA A 296 30.33 2.39 -1.35
N HIS A 297 30.61 2.89 -2.55
CA HIS A 297 29.62 3.58 -3.38
C HIS A 297 29.17 2.73 -4.58
N ASP A 298 27.91 2.94 -4.96
CA ASP A 298 27.36 2.40 -6.21
C ASP A 298 28.02 3.08 -7.43
N GLU A 299 28.13 2.33 -8.52
CA GLU A 299 28.65 2.79 -9.83
C GLU A 299 27.74 3.86 -10.44
N ASP A 300 26.43 3.74 -10.23
CA ASP A 300 25.46 4.75 -10.64
C ASP A 300 25.14 5.69 -9.48
N HIS A 301 25.54 6.96 -9.61
CA HIS A 301 25.33 7.98 -8.59
C HIS A 301 23.84 8.24 -8.27
N ASN A 302 22.93 7.99 -9.21
CA ASN A 302 21.50 8.23 -9.01
C ASN A 302 20.78 7.03 -8.39
N TYR A 303 21.35 5.82 -8.50
CA TYR A 303 20.60 4.61 -8.23
C TYR A 303 20.27 4.40 -6.73
N PRO A 304 21.21 4.60 -5.79
CA PRO A 304 20.88 4.63 -4.36
C PRO A 304 19.90 5.74 -3.98
N GLY A 305 19.94 6.89 -4.68
CA GLY A 305 19.02 8.00 -4.47
C GLY A 305 17.58 7.63 -4.84
N ALA A 306 17.40 6.99 -5.99
CA ALA A 306 16.10 6.49 -6.44
C ALA A 306 15.51 5.44 -5.47
N LEU A 307 16.35 4.54 -4.95
CA LEU A 307 15.92 3.58 -3.92
C LEU A 307 15.43 4.29 -2.65
N LYS A 308 16.19 5.27 -2.14
CA LYS A 308 15.80 6.06 -0.96
C LYS A 308 14.50 6.82 -1.21
N HIS A 309 14.34 7.43 -2.38
CA HIS A 309 13.12 8.17 -2.75
C HIS A 309 11.90 7.24 -2.83
N LYS A 310 12.05 6.05 -3.45
CA LYS A 310 11.03 5.00 -3.46
C LYS A 310 10.63 4.59 -2.04
N GLN A 311 11.60 4.27 -1.18
CA GLN A 311 11.33 3.85 0.20
C GLN A 311 10.67 4.96 1.03
N ALA A 312 11.08 6.22 0.83
CA ALA A 312 10.51 7.37 1.53
C ALA A 312 9.06 7.64 1.11
N SER A 313 8.78 7.63 -0.20
CA SER A 313 7.42 7.81 -0.74
C SER A 313 6.50 6.66 -0.34
N GLU A 314 7.01 5.42 -0.33
CA GLU A 314 6.29 4.24 0.14
C GLU A 314 5.88 4.39 1.61
N LYS A 315 6.82 4.73 2.49
CA LYS A 315 6.53 4.97 3.92
C LYS A 315 5.49 6.08 4.12
N LYS A 316 5.60 7.18 3.36
CA LYS A 316 4.65 8.30 3.41
C LYS A 316 3.25 7.87 2.97
N MET A 317 3.14 7.12 1.87
CA MET A 317 1.88 6.57 1.37
C MET A 317 1.23 5.65 2.40
N TYR A 318 1.98 4.69 2.97
CA TYR A 318 1.45 3.77 3.98
C TYR A 318 1.03 4.48 5.27
N ALA A 319 1.81 5.46 5.74
CA ALA A 319 1.44 6.23 6.93
C ALA A 319 0.12 7.01 6.74
N LEU A 320 -0.10 7.58 5.55
CA LEU A 320 -1.36 8.26 5.22
C LEU A 320 -2.52 7.27 5.11
N HIS A 321 -2.30 6.13 4.45
CA HIS A 321 -3.30 5.06 4.35
C HIS A 321 -3.75 4.57 5.73
N GLU A 322 -2.80 4.31 6.63
CA GLU A 322 -3.09 3.87 7.99
C GLU A 322 -3.85 4.96 8.79
N ARG A 323 -3.46 6.23 8.65
CA ARG A 323 -4.15 7.36 9.29
C ARG A 323 -5.61 7.49 8.87
N ILE A 324 -5.92 7.22 7.60
CA ILE A 324 -7.28 7.23 7.06
C ILE A 324 -8.07 6.00 7.54
N ASN A 325 -7.46 4.81 7.49
CA ASN A 325 -8.16 3.55 7.71
C ASN A 325 -8.34 3.16 9.17
N ASN A 326 -7.41 3.51 10.07
CA ASN A 326 -7.51 3.17 11.50
C ASN A 326 -8.84 3.62 12.16
N PRO A 327 -9.31 4.87 11.98
CA PRO A 327 -10.59 5.29 12.55
C PRO A 327 -11.80 4.64 11.85
N LEU A 328 -11.72 4.44 10.53
CA LEU A 328 -12.77 3.77 9.77
C LEU A 328 -12.92 2.30 10.23
N LYS A 329 -11.80 1.61 10.47
CA LYS A 329 -11.78 0.25 11.02
C LYS A 329 -12.48 0.17 12.37
N ARG A 330 -12.19 1.11 13.29
CA ARG A 330 -12.86 1.17 14.60
C ARG A 330 -14.36 1.44 14.47
N GLU A 331 -14.76 2.24 13.49
CA GLU A 331 -16.17 2.50 13.20
C GLU A 331 -16.87 1.26 12.64
N PHE A 332 -16.22 0.55 11.71
CA PHE A 332 -16.69 -0.72 11.18
C PHE A 332 -16.81 -1.81 12.26
N GLU A 333 -15.84 -1.90 13.17
CA GLU A 333 -15.91 -2.82 14.32
C GLU A 333 -17.11 -2.51 15.23
N LYS A 334 -17.43 -1.23 15.45
CA LYS A 334 -18.62 -0.83 16.21
C LYS A 334 -19.91 -1.20 15.49
N ILE A 335 -19.99 -0.91 14.19
CA ILE A 335 -21.15 -1.27 13.35
C ILE A 335 -21.37 -2.79 13.37
N ASP A 336 -20.29 -3.56 13.24
CA ASP A 336 -20.35 -5.03 13.27
C ASP A 336 -20.79 -5.56 14.64
N ALA A 337 -20.24 -4.99 15.73
CA ALA A 337 -20.65 -5.36 17.08
C ALA A 337 -22.12 -5.01 17.39
N THR A 338 -22.61 -3.87 16.89
CA THR A 338 -24.03 -3.49 17.00
C THR A 338 -24.91 -4.45 16.21
N CYS A 339 -24.55 -4.77 14.97
CA CYS A 339 -25.29 -5.72 14.13
C CYS A 339 -25.38 -7.10 14.80
N GLU A 340 -24.28 -7.65 15.30
CA GLU A 340 -24.26 -8.95 15.99
C GLU A 340 -25.09 -8.92 17.29
N LYS A 341 -25.06 -7.81 18.04
CA LYS A 341 -25.90 -7.63 19.22
C LYS A 341 -27.39 -7.63 18.87
N GLU A 342 -27.81 -6.93 17.82
CA GLU A 342 -29.22 -6.90 17.40
C GLU A 342 -29.68 -8.27 16.87
N ILE A 343 -28.83 -8.95 16.07
CA ILE A 343 -29.11 -10.30 15.57
C ILE A 343 -29.24 -11.30 16.73
N SER A 344 -28.34 -11.28 17.70
CA SER A 344 -28.41 -12.17 18.86
C SER A 344 -29.63 -11.89 19.74
N GLN A 345 -30.02 -10.62 19.92
CA GLN A 345 -31.28 -10.27 20.59
C GLN A 345 -32.50 -10.78 19.83
N ALA A 346 -32.54 -10.65 18.50
CA ALA A 346 -33.61 -11.19 17.68
C ALA A 346 -33.69 -12.72 17.79
N ARG A 347 -32.55 -13.42 17.77
CA ARG A 347 -32.48 -14.88 17.97
C ARG A 347 -32.98 -15.31 19.34
N ASN A 348 -32.59 -14.60 20.40
CA ASN A 348 -33.03 -14.92 21.76
C ASN A 348 -34.55 -14.71 21.93
N LYS A 349 -35.10 -13.63 21.35
CA LYS A 349 -36.55 -13.38 21.32
C LYS A 349 -37.30 -14.45 20.52
N HIS A 350 -36.76 -14.88 19.38
CA HIS A 350 -37.34 -15.95 18.58
C HIS A 350 -37.35 -17.28 19.33
N ALA A 351 -36.24 -17.64 19.99
CA ALA A 351 -36.13 -18.87 20.77
C ALA A 351 -37.10 -18.91 21.96
N SER A 352 -37.32 -17.79 22.65
CA SER A 352 -38.24 -17.73 23.78
C SER A 352 -39.72 -17.90 23.39
N MET A 353 -40.05 -17.77 22.11
CA MET A 353 -41.41 -17.92 21.57
C MET A 353 -41.67 -19.30 20.94
N SER A 354 -40.68 -20.19 20.93
CA SER A 354 -40.77 -21.49 20.25
C SER A 354 -41.91 -22.40 20.75
N SER A 355 -42.38 -22.22 21.99
CA SER A 355 -43.48 -22.99 22.58
C SER A 355 -44.89 -22.41 22.32
N ASP A 356 -44.98 -21.26 21.65
CA ASP A 356 -46.24 -20.59 21.36
C ASP A 356 -46.93 -21.20 20.11
N LYS A 357 -48.24 -21.44 20.19
CA LYS A 357 -49.02 -22.07 19.12
C LYS A 357 -49.17 -21.16 17.90
N ASP A 358 -49.38 -19.86 18.10
CA ASP A 358 -49.53 -18.95 16.95
C ASP A 358 -48.18 -18.70 16.28
N PHE A 359 -47.09 -18.75 17.05
CA PHE A 359 -45.74 -18.76 16.51
C PHE A 359 -45.51 -19.97 15.60
N ALA A 360 -45.88 -21.18 16.05
CA ALA A 360 -45.80 -22.39 15.21
C ALA A 360 -46.64 -22.26 13.92
N SER A 361 -47.84 -21.67 14.01
CA SER A 361 -48.68 -21.37 12.84
C SER A 361 -47.99 -20.39 11.86
N GLY A 362 -47.42 -19.30 12.37
CA GLY A 362 -46.66 -18.34 11.57
C GLY A 362 -45.44 -18.97 10.90
N ARG A 363 -44.72 -19.88 11.60
CA ARG A 363 -43.61 -20.66 11.00
C ARG A 363 -44.08 -21.59 9.88
N ALA A 364 -45.25 -22.21 10.02
CA ALA A 364 -45.83 -23.04 8.97
C ALA A 364 -46.20 -22.21 7.73
N LEU A 365 -46.75 -21.01 7.91
CA LEU A 365 -47.00 -20.07 6.81
C LEU A 365 -45.69 -19.62 6.15
N LEU A 366 -44.66 -19.30 6.93
CA LEU A 366 -43.34 -18.95 6.41
C LEU A 366 -42.72 -20.09 5.59
N ALA A 367 -42.83 -21.34 6.05
CA ALA A 367 -42.33 -22.50 5.32
C ALA A 367 -43.01 -22.62 3.94
N ARG A 368 -44.33 -22.36 3.86
CA ARG A 368 -45.07 -22.35 2.58
C ARG A 368 -44.62 -21.22 1.65
N VAL A 369 -44.27 -20.05 2.18
CA VAL A 369 -43.67 -18.97 1.40
C VAL A 369 -42.28 -19.39 0.90
N GLY A 370 -41.47 -20.01 1.75
CA GLY A 370 -40.14 -20.55 1.41
C GLY A 370 -40.14 -21.60 0.30
N GLU A 371 -41.16 -22.48 0.27
CA GLU A 371 -41.37 -23.43 -0.83
C GLU A 371 -41.57 -22.71 -2.18
N GLN A 372 -42.36 -21.64 -2.19
CA GLN A 372 -42.61 -20.86 -3.40
C GLN A 372 -41.40 -20.02 -3.81
N ASP A 373 -40.70 -19.43 -2.83
CA ASP A 373 -39.44 -18.72 -3.05
C ASP A 373 -38.36 -19.61 -3.68
N SER A 374 -38.31 -20.89 -3.30
CA SER A 374 -37.41 -21.86 -3.93
C SER A 374 -37.69 -22.02 -5.44
N LYS A 375 -38.97 -21.93 -5.86
CA LYS A 375 -39.35 -21.94 -7.28
C LYS A 375 -38.97 -20.64 -7.98
N VAL A 376 -39.10 -19.49 -7.31
CA VAL A 376 -38.64 -18.20 -7.84
C VAL A 376 -37.13 -18.25 -8.10
N ILE A 377 -36.35 -18.72 -7.12
CA ILE A 377 -34.90 -18.88 -7.27
C ILE A 377 -34.59 -19.82 -8.44
N ALA A 378 -35.25 -20.98 -8.52
CA ALA A 378 -35.06 -21.90 -9.64
C ALA A 378 -35.37 -21.28 -11.01
N ALA A 379 -36.40 -20.44 -11.12
CA ALA A 379 -36.72 -19.73 -12.36
C ALA A 379 -35.64 -18.69 -12.73
N LEU A 380 -35.14 -17.93 -11.75
CA LEU A 380 -34.03 -16.99 -11.95
C LEU A 380 -32.72 -17.69 -12.32
N GLU A 381 -32.44 -18.83 -11.69
CA GLU A 381 -31.29 -19.69 -12.03
C GLU A 381 -31.38 -20.23 -13.46
N LEU A 382 -32.58 -20.68 -13.87
CA LEU A 382 -32.81 -21.15 -15.23
C LEU A 382 -32.54 -20.03 -16.25
N TYR A 383 -33.03 -18.82 -15.99
CA TYR A 383 -32.71 -17.66 -16.83
C TYR A 383 -31.21 -17.41 -16.88
N ARG A 384 -30.53 -17.41 -15.72
CA ARG A 384 -29.10 -17.18 -15.62
C ARG A 384 -28.29 -18.19 -16.42
N MET A 385 -28.66 -19.47 -16.34
CA MET A 385 -28.02 -20.53 -17.12
C MET A 385 -28.19 -20.31 -18.63
N GLN A 386 -29.38 -19.88 -19.08
CA GLN A 386 -29.61 -19.59 -20.50
C GLN A 386 -28.84 -18.35 -20.96
N LEU A 387 -28.85 -17.28 -20.18
CA LEU A 387 -28.10 -16.07 -20.47
C LEU A 387 -26.59 -16.34 -20.56
N THR A 388 -26.02 -16.99 -19.56
CA THR A 388 -24.57 -17.30 -19.55
C THR A 388 -24.17 -18.25 -20.68
N SER A 389 -25.04 -19.20 -21.05
CA SER A 389 -24.85 -20.05 -22.23
C SER A 389 -24.86 -19.25 -23.53
N ALA A 390 -25.82 -18.33 -23.69
CA ALA A 390 -25.93 -17.47 -24.87
C ALA A 390 -24.79 -16.43 -24.99
N LEU A 391 -24.18 -16.05 -23.86
CA LEU A 391 -23.02 -15.17 -23.79
C LEU A 391 -21.67 -15.90 -24.00
N ARG A 392 -21.68 -17.22 -24.18
CA ARG A 392 -20.44 -17.99 -24.34
C ARG A 392 -19.66 -17.52 -25.58
N GLY A 393 -18.42 -17.08 -25.37
CA GLY A 393 -17.55 -16.55 -26.43
C GLY A 393 -17.69 -15.03 -26.67
N LYS A 394 -18.64 -14.37 -26.00
CA LYS A 394 -18.74 -12.90 -25.98
C LYS A 394 -17.91 -12.31 -24.83
N ARG A 395 -17.44 -11.08 -24.99
CA ARG A 395 -16.72 -10.30 -23.96
C ARG A 395 -17.69 -9.43 -23.15
N THR A 396 -18.72 -10.04 -22.59
CA THR A 396 -19.67 -9.34 -21.72
C THR A 396 -19.16 -9.35 -20.29
N GLU A 397 -19.18 -8.19 -19.63
CA GLU A 397 -18.82 -8.02 -18.22
C GLU A 397 -20.07 -7.77 -17.39
N PHE A 398 -20.16 -8.41 -16.22
CA PHE A 398 -21.19 -8.14 -15.22
C PHE A 398 -20.60 -7.29 -14.11
N GLU A 399 -21.21 -6.16 -13.80
CA GLU A 399 -20.75 -5.27 -12.74
C GLU A 399 -21.55 -5.48 -11.46
N VAL A 400 -20.84 -5.79 -10.38
CA VAL A 400 -21.36 -5.85 -9.02
C VAL A 400 -20.88 -4.61 -8.28
N GLN A 401 -21.82 -3.86 -7.73
CA GLN A 401 -21.47 -2.77 -6.82
C GLN A 401 -20.86 -3.36 -5.55
N SER A 402 -19.66 -2.92 -5.21
CA SER A 402 -19.00 -3.38 -3.99
C SER A 402 -19.80 -3.02 -2.74
N GLU A 403 -19.64 -3.81 -1.66
CA GLU A 403 -20.22 -3.46 -0.36
C GLU A 403 -19.74 -2.09 0.15
N LEU A 404 -18.55 -1.66 -0.26
CA LEU A 404 -17.94 -0.39 0.11
C LEU A 404 -17.69 0.47 -1.14
N ASP A 405 -18.08 1.75 -1.10
CA ASP A 405 -17.92 2.69 -2.21
C ASP A 405 -16.44 2.97 -2.58
N SER A 406 -15.49 2.65 -1.68
CA SER A 406 -14.04 2.76 -1.95
C SER A 406 -13.50 1.73 -2.91
N ALA A 407 -14.13 0.57 -2.99
CA ALA A 407 -13.65 -0.52 -3.80
C ALA A 407 -14.18 -0.35 -5.23
N GLU A 408 -13.32 -0.57 -6.21
CA GLU A 408 -13.74 -0.62 -7.61
C GLU A 408 -14.87 -1.66 -7.77
N ASP A 409 -15.87 -1.33 -8.59
CA ASP A 409 -16.96 -2.25 -8.89
C ASP A 409 -16.39 -3.58 -9.39
N GLU A 410 -16.87 -4.66 -8.82
CA GLU A 410 -16.35 -5.98 -9.13
C GLU A 410 -16.87 -6.40 -10.50
N LYS A 411 -15.94 -6.63 -11.42
CA LYS A 411 -16.23 -7.09 -12.78
C LYS A 411 -16.17 -8.61 -12.84
N LEU A 412 -17.30 -9.24 -13.13
CA LEU A 412 -17.44 -10.67 -13.29
C LEU A 412 -17.55 -11.04 -14.76
N ASN A 413 -16.84 -12.08 -15.18
CA ASN A 413 -17.12 -12.76 -16.44
C ASN A 413 -18.38 -13.67 -16.30
N PRO A 414 -18.95 -14.19 -17.41
CA PRO A 414 -20.17 -15.00 -17.36
C PRO A 414 -20.07 -16.24 -16.45
N THR A 415 -18.90 -16.87 -16.37
CA THR A 415 -18.66 -18.03 -15.50
C THR A 415 -18.64 -17.64 -14.02
N GLN A 416 -18.01 -16.50 -13.70
CA GLN A 416 -17.99 -15.97 -12.34
C GLN A 416 -19.37 -15.51 -11.90
N TYR A 417 -20.15 -14.89 -12.79
CA TYR A 417 -21.53 -14.52 -12.52
C TYR A 417 -22.41 -15.75 -12.25
N ALA A 418 -22.29 -16.82 -13.04
CA ALA A 418 -23.01 -18.08 -12.83
C ALA A 418 -22.72 -18.72 -11.46
N ALA A 419 -21.53 -18.49 -10.90
CA ALA A 419 -21.14 -19.03 -9.60
C ALA A 419 -21.66 -18.22 -8.40
N ARG A 420 -22.19 -17.00 -8.61
CA ARG A 420 -22.72 -16.17 -7.52
C ARG A 420 -24.02 -16.77 -6.98
N PRO A 421 -24.30 -16.74 -5.67
CA PRO A 421 -25.60 -17.17 -5.18
C PRO A 421 -26.67 -16.11 -5.49
N LEU A 422 -27.86 -16.57 -5.90
CA LEU A 422 -29.07 -15.75 -5.91
C LEU A 422 -29.81 -15.96 -4.59
N ILE A 423 -29.98 -14.88 -3.83
CA ILE A 423 -30.61 -14.92 -2.51
C ILE A 423 -31.74 -13.90 -2.50
N LEU A 424 -32.97 -14.35 -2.27
CA LEU A 424 -34.11 -13.46 -2.09
C LEU A 424 -34.01 -12.80 -0.72
N LYS A 425 -34.27 -11.49 -0.66
CA LYS A 425 -34.24 -10.74 0.60
C LYS A 425 -35.41 -11.12 1.51
N HIS A 426 -35.22 -10.98 2.82
CA HIS A 426 -36.27 -11.12 3.84
C HIS A 426 -36.85 -12.54 4.05
N ILE A 427 -36.05 -13.58 3.77
CA ILE A 427 -36.14 -14.93 4.36
C ILE A 427 -34.77 -15.28 4.95
#